data_AF-A0A928ULM5-F1
#
_entry.id   AF-A0A928ULM5-F1
#
_cell.length_a   1.000
_cell.length_b   1.000
_cell.length_c   1.000
_cell.angle_alpha   90.00
_cell.angle_beta   90.00
_cell.angle_gamma   90.00
#
_symmetry.space_group_name_H-M   'P 1'
#
loop_
_entity.id
_entity.type
_entity.pdbx_description
1 polymer ?
#
loop_
_entity_poly.entity_id
_entity_poly.type
_entity_poly.pdbx_seq_one_letter_code
_entity_poly.pdbx_strand_id
1 'polypeptide(L)'
;KAGVAAVRGYLVALRDAARQRYDAGMSYKEAALDIALDVYDDWGDRERIVVNCATLYREFGMADNPEIAELFAGMAEYAKARS
;
A
#
# COMPACT_ATOMS: atom_id res chain seq x y z
N LYS A 1 -10.76 11.70 -19.18
CA LYS A 1 -11.60 10.92 -18.22
C LYS A 1 -11.03 9.53 -17.88
N ALA A 2 -10.25 8.88 -18.76
CA ALA A 2 -9.70 7.54 -18.52
C ALA A 2 -8.71 7.44 -17.32
N GLY A 3 -7.81 8.41 -17.15
CA GLY A 3 -6.83 8.38 -16.03
C GLY A 3 -7.47 8.39 -14.64
N VAL A 4 -8.53 9.19 -14.44
CA VAL A 4 -9.27 9.23 -13.15
C VAL A 4 -9.95 7.89 -12.86
N ALA A 5 -10.52 7.23 -13.88
CA ALA A 5 -11.13 5.92 -13.72
C ALA A 5 -10.09 4.85 -13.35
N ALA A 6 -8.89 4.91 -13.94
CA ALA A 6 -7.80 4.00 -13.63
C ALA A 6 -7.30 4.18 -12.19
N VAL A 7 -7.09 5.41 -11.73
CA VAL A 7 -6.71 5.73 -10.34
C VAL A 7 -7.78 5.25 -9.36
N ARG A 8 -9.06 5.47 -9.67
CA ARG A 8 -10.15 4.94 -8.84
C ARG A 8 -10.11 3.42 -8.74
N GLY A 9 -9.87 2.73 -9.86
CA GLY A 9 -9.74 1.27 -9.89
C GLY A 9 -8.60 0.79 -8.98
N TYR A 10 -7.43 1.41 -9.11
CA TYR A 10 -6.28 1.16 -8.25
C TYR A 10 -6.62 1.32 -6.75
N LEU A 11 -7.20 2.45 -6.35
CA LEU A 11 -7.50 2.73 -4.95
C LEU A 11 -8.54 1.74 -4.36
N VAL A 12 -9.55 1.36 -5.14
CA VAL A 12 -10.54 0.36 -4.71
C VAL A 12 -9.90 -1.01 -4.54
N ALA A 13 -9.13 -1.46 -5.53
CA ALA A 13 -8.44 -2.75 -5.48
C ALA A 13 -7.46 -2.82 -4.29
N LEU A 14 -6.65 -1.77 -4.11
CA LEU A 14 -5.71 -1.69 -2.99
C LEU A 14 -6.42 -1.71 -1.64
N ARG A 15 -7.51 -0.94 -1.47
CA ARG A 15 -8.28 -0.94 -0.22
C ARG A 15 -8.80 -2.34 0.11
N ASP A 16 -9.38 -3.03 -0.86
CA ASP A 16 -10.00 -4.34 -0.64
C ASP A 16 -8.94 -5.41 -0.34
N ALA A 17 -7.79 -5.36 -1.00
CA ALA A 17 -6.65 -6.22 -0.70
C ALA A 17 -6.07 -5.91 0.69
N ALA A 18 -5.81 -4.64 1.01
CA ALA A 18 -5.28 -4.21 2.29
C ALA A 18 -6.20 -4.59 3.46
N ARG A 19 -7.54 -4.51 3.28
CA ARG A 19 -8.50 -4.93 4.29
C ARG A 19 -8.33 -6.41 4.64
N GLN A 20 -8.19 -7.28 3.63
CA GLN A 20 -7.98 -8.71 3.87
C GLN A 20 -6.70 -9.00 4.65
N ARG A 21 -5.61 -8.25 4.38
CA ARG A 21 -4.33 -8.43 5.08
C ARG A 21 -4.38 -7.89 6.51
N TYR A 22 -5.08 -6.78 6.71
CA TYR A 22 -5.33 -6.23 8.04
C TYR A 22 -6.14 -7.21 8.90
N ASP A 23 -7.23 -7.75 8.36
CA ASP A 23 -8.09 -8.71 9.04
C ASP A 23 -7.34 -10.05 9.31
N ALA A 24 -6.31 -10.35 8.51
CA ALA A 24 -5.39 -11.48 8.72
C ALA A 24 -4.26 -11.18 9.73
N GLY A 25 -4.18 -9.96 10.28
CA GLY A 25 -3.18 -9.56 11.27
C GLY A 25 -1.79 -9.24 10.72
N MET A 26 -1.64 -9.10 9.40
CA MET A 26 -0.38 -8.67 8.79
C MET A 26 -0.14 -7.20 9.06
N SER A 27 1.12 -6.77 9.21
CA SER A 27 1.48 -5.35 9.28
C SER A 27 1.31 -4.64 7.93
N TYR A 28 1.28 -3.30 7.93
CA TYR A 28 1.14 -2.53 6.68
C TYR A 28 2.34 -2.70 5.73
N LYS A 29 3.54 -2.94 6.26
CA LYS A 29 4.75 -3.19 5.46
C LYS A 29 4.71 -4.58 4.81
N GLU A 30 4.28 -5.59 5.56
CA GLU A 30 4.08 -6.94 5.01
C GLU A 30 2.97 -6.95 3.96
N ALA A 31 1.84 -6.29 4.24
CA ALA A 31 0.75 -6.17 3.27
C ALA A 31 1.19 -5.44 2.00
N ALA A 32 1.98 -4.36 2.11
CA ALA A 32 2.54 -3.67 0.95
C ALA A 32 3.38 -4.60 0.08
N LEU A 33 4.21 -5.48 0.66
CA LEU A 33 5.02 -6.45 -0.06
C LEU A 33 4.20 -7.60 -0.67
N ASP A 34 3.16 -8.06 0.03
CA ASP A 34 2.31 -9.18 -0.36
C ASP A 34 1.30 -8.82 -1.46
N ILE A 35 0.76 -7.60 -1.44
CA ILE A 35 -0.24 -7.17 -2.42
C ILE A 35 0.40 -7.06 -3.81
N ALA A 36 -0.16 -7.83 -4.76
CA ALA A 36 0.08 -7.70 -6.19
C ALA A 36 -1.12 -7.00 -6.83
N LEU A 37 -0.89 -5.93 -7.60
CA LEU A 37 -1.96 -5.17 -8.27
C LEU A 37 -1.90 -5.34 -9.79
N ASP A 38 -1.18 -6.36 -10.27
CA ASP A 38 -1.09 -6.81 -11.66
C ASP A 38 -0.89 -5.64 -12.65
N VAL A 39 -1.96 -5.19 -13.31
CA VAL A 39 -1.94 -4.13 -14.33
C VAL A 39 -1.49 -2.76 -13.80
N TYR A 40 -1.47 -2.59 -12.47
CA TYR A 40 -0.97 -1.38 -11.81
C TYR A 40 0.47 -1.51 -11.35
N ASP A 41 1.03 -2.73 -11.41
CA ASP A 41 2.40 -2.96 -11.00
C ASP A 41 3.29 -2.01 -11.82
N ASP A 42 3.16 -1.93 -13.14
CA ASP A 42 3.99 -1.06 -14.01
C ASP A 42 3.86 0.46 -13.86
N TRP A 43 3.10 0.94 -12.88
CA TRP A 43 3.00 2.37 -12.61
C TRP A 43 4.26 2.87 -11.87
N GLY A 44 4.64 4.13 -12.14
CA GLY A 44 5.74 4.78 -11.43
C GLY A 44 5.45 4.93 -9.93
N ASP A 45 6.50 5.09 -9.14
CA ASP A 45 6.46 5.27 -7.68
C ASP A 45 5.71 4.14 -6.94
N ARG A 46 5.93 2.87 -7.34
CA ARG A 46 5.26 1.69 -6.77
C ARG A 46 5.41 1.61 -5.25
N GLU A 47 6.52 2.10 -4.71
CA GLU A 47 6.82 2.13 -3.29
C GLU A 47 5.80 2.94 -2.47
N ARG A 48 5.03 3.83 -3.09
CA ARG A 48 3.91 4.53 -2.45
C ARG A 48 2.83 3.60 -1.90
N ILE A 49 2.78 2.34 -2.35
CA ILE A 49 1.89 1.33 -1.76
C ILE A 49 2.11 1.20 -0.24
N VAL A 50 3.33 1.41 0.26
CA VAL A 50 3.64 1.38 1.69
C VAL A 50 2.86 2.47 2.45
N VAL A 51 2.86 3.69 1.92
CA VAL A 51 2.14 4.83 2.53
C VAL A 51 0.63 4.66 2.43
N ASN A 52 0.15 4.15 1.30
CA ASN A 52 -1.27 3.85 1.12
C ASN A 52 -1.74 2.76 2.10
N CYS A 53 -0.98 1.67 2.26
CA CYS A 53 -1.27 0.63 3.25
C CYS A 53 -1.27 1.19 4.66
N ALA A 54 -0.27 1.99 5.05
CA ALA A 54 -0.24 2.63 6.37
C ALA A 54 -1.46 3.53 6.61
N THR A 55 -1.87 4.29 5.60
CA THR A 55 -3.05 5.17 5.66
C THR A 55 -4.33 4.36 5.84
N LEU A 56 -4.54 3.33 5.02
CA LEU A 56 -5.68 2.43 5.10
C LEU A 56 -5.73 1.70 6.44
N TYR A 57 -4.60 1.20 6.92
CA TYR A 57 -4.51 0.51 8.21
C TYR A 57 -4.93 1.39 9.38
N ARG A 58 -4.58 2.68 9.35
CA ARG A 58 -5.08 3.65 10.34
C ARG A 58 -6.59 3.81 10.27
N GLU A 59 -7.16 3.91 9.06
CA GLU A 59 -8.61 3.95 8.86
C GLU A 59 -9.30 2.66 9.32
N PHE A 60 -8.57 1.54 9.31
CA PHE A 60 -9.06 0.23 9.72
C PHE A 60 -8.99 0.00 11.23
N GLY A 61 -8.26 0.84 11.96
CA GLY A 61 -8.13 0.78 13.43
C GLY A 61 -6.73 0.40 13.94
N MET A 62 -5.69 0.45 13.10
CA MET A 62 -4.30 0.36 13.58
C MET A 62 -4.04 1.44 14.62
N ALA A 63 -3.58 1.03 15.81
CA ALA A 63 -3.37 1.92 16.95
C ALA A 63 -2.19 2.88 16.75
N ASP A 64 -1.14 2.39 16.10
CA ASP A 64 0.08 3.14 15.89
C ASP A 64 -0.03 4.08 14.69
N ASN A 65 0.65 5.22 14.78
CA ASN A 65 0.79 6.17 13.69
C ASN A 65 2.26 6.25 13.29
N PRO A 66 2.68 5.67 12.15
CA PRO A 66 4.08 5.68 11.75
C PRO A 66 4.55 7.11 11.47
N GLU A 67 5.76 7.40 11.93
CA GLU A 67 6.42 8.68 11.66
C GLU A 67 6.76 8.81 10.18
N ILE A 68 6.89 10.04 9.70
CA ILE A 68 7.22 10.31 8.29
C ILE A 68 8.52 9.60 7.88
N ALA A 69 9.54 9.62 8.75
CA ALA A 69 10.80 8.94 8.49
C ALA A 69 10.64 7.41 8.34
N GLU A 70 9.75 6.80 9.11
CA GLU A 70 9.46 5.36 9.02
C GLU A 70 8.75 5.02 7.70
N LEU A 71 7.82 5.88 7.26
CA LEU A 71 7.14 5.71 5.97
C LEU A 71 8.14 5.75 4.80
N PHE A 72 9.05 6.72 4.79
CA PHE A 72 10.08 6.81 3.76
C PHE A 72 11.08 5.64 3.82
N ALA A 73 11.45 5.18 5.02
CA ALA A 73 12.28 4.00 5.17
C ALA A 73 11.59 2.75 4.59
N GLY A 74 10.32 2.55 4.90
CA GLY A 74 9.53 1.44 4.34
C GLY A 74 9.39 1.50 2.82
N MET A 75 9.23 2.69 2.24
CA MET A 75 9.25 2.87 0.78
C MET A 75 10.59 2.45 0.17
N ALA A 76 11.72 2.85 0.78
CA ALA A 76 13.04 2.46 0.31
C ALA A 76 13.28 0.94 0.42
N GLU A 77 12.84 0.31 1.51
CA GLU A 77 12.88 -1.14 1.69
C GLU A 77 12.05 -1.88 0.65
N TYR A 78 10.83 -1.41 0.38
CA TYR A 78 9.96 -1.96 -0.66
C TYR A 78 10.62 -1.87 -2.05
N ALA A 79 11.14 -0.69 -2.40
CA ALA A 79 11.80 -0.47 -3.69
C ALA A 79 13.00 -1.41 -3.87
N LYS A 80 13.79 -1.62 -2.82
CA LYS A 80 14.92 -2.56 -2.82
C LYS A 80 14.47 -4.03 -2.93
N ALA A 81 13.33 -4.39 -2.34
CA ALA A 81 12.81 -5.77 -2.41
C ALA A 81 12.21 -6.13 -3.78
N ARG A 82 11.84 -5.12 -4.58
CA ARG A 82 11.20 -5.28 -5.90
C ARG A 82 12.11 -4.87 -7.08
N SER A 83 13.40 -4.59 -6.82
CA SER A 83 14.41 -4.26 -7.83
C SER A 83 15.01 -5.48 -8.50
#